data_AF-A0A3B0J441-F1
#
_entry.id   AF-A0A3B0J441-F1
#
_cell.length_a   1.000
_cell.length_b   1.000
_cell.length_c   1.000
_cell.angle_alpha   90.00
_cell.angle_beta   90.00
_cell.angle_gamma   90.00
#
_symmetry.space_group_name_H-M   'P 1'
#
loop_
_entity.id
_entity.type
_entity.pdbx_description
1 polymer ?
#
loop_
_entity_poly.entity_id
_entity_poly.type
_entity_poly.pdbx_seq_one_letter_code
_entity_poly.pdbx_strand_id
1 'polypeptide(L)'
;MRRDKSRGKVTARAVHIEMRCRWEYLIVAVLLLAVLAEMSQAAQANQSRRRLRNGNVRRLAANRSQAVAKTRAAVKKGTSVAKKGTSVAKKGTSVAKKGTSVAKKGTSVARKSAPRKSIAKATPAKIQSKIVGGTTTTISTAPYLVQVRRGTGLCGGSLVSTLWVLCAGHCVKGYSASQFLVRAGTTTLDGSDGVVRTVVFTAVAPRFTSTKMNMDASLLKLNETMTGTNIGTISMGSFIPRAGSKVRIAGWGLTSEGGSTSRTLRATQITVVRQRVCKQEYSSLASITKYMFCARGRNKDSCSGDSGGAVTRGSTLLGIVSFGYGCARSGYPGVYTAVARIRTWANSIMSNN
;
A
#
# COMPACT_ATOMS: atom_id res chain seq x y z
N MET A 1 -84.15 -29.11 -7.63
CA MET A 1 -83.34 -28.11 -6.88
C MET A 1 -81.88 -28.54 -6.88
N ARG A 2 -80.97 -27.58 -7.02
CA ARG A 2 -79.55 -27.69 -7.41
C ARG A 2 -78.73 -28.63 -6.50
N ARG A 3 -78.08 -29.66 -7.07
CA ARG A 3 -76.95 -30.34 -6.43
C ARG A 3 -75.62 -29.72 -6.88
N ASP A 4 -74.82 -29.47 -5.86
CA ASP A 4 -73.66 -28.61 -5.76
C ASP A 4 -72.46 -29.07 -6.61
N LYS A 5 -72.18 -28.35 -7.71
CA LYS A 5 -70.96 -28.50 -8.54
C LYS A 5 -69.79 -27.61 -8.06
N SER A 6 -69.94 -26.87 -6.95
CA SER A 6 -68.92 -25.91 -6.48
C SER A 6 -67.83 -26.55 -5.59
N ARG A 7 -68.15 -27.65 -4.91
CA ARG A 7 -67.22 -28.33 -3.97
C ARG A 7 -66.02 -29.04 -4.61
N GLY A 8 -66.10 -29.45 -5.88
CA GLY A 8 -65.01 -30.17 -6.56
C GLY A 8 -63.89 -29.28 -7.14
N LYS A 9 -64.15 -27.99 -7.39
CA LYS A 9 -63.13 -27.07 -7.96
C LYS A 9 -62.26 -26.41 -6.87
N VAL A 10 -62.76 -26.30 -5.65
CA VAL A 10 -62.04 -25.67 -4.53
C VAL A 10 -60.94 -26.61 -3.98
N THR A 11 -61.19 -27.91 -3.95
CA THR A 11 -60.22 -28.92 -3.47
C THR A 11 -59.04 -29.11 -4.43
N ALA A 12 -59.27 -29.12 -5.75
CA ALA A 12 -58.20 -29.28 -6.74
C ALA A 12 -57.23 -28.08 -6.77
N ARG A 13 -57.72 -26.85 -6.56
CA ARG A 13 -56.88 -25.64 -6.49
C ARG A 13 -56.03 -25.59 -5.21
N ALA A 14 -56.57 -26.05 -4.07
CA ALA A 14 -55.83 -26.10 -2.81
C ALA A 14 -54.65 -27.09 -2.87
N VAL A 15 -54.87 -28.29 -3.44
CA VAL A 15 -53.82 -29.31 -3.60
C VAL A 15 -52.71 -28.85 -4.55
N HIS A 16 -53.04 -28.11 -5.61
CA HIS A 16 -52.06 -27.59 -6.56
C HIS A 16 -51.17 -26.47 -5.96
N ILE A 17 -51.70 -25.69 -5.02
CA ILE A 17 -50.97 -24.62 -4.31
C ILE A 17 -50.03 -25.24 -3.26
N GLU A 18 -50.47 -26.23 -2.50
CA GLU A 18 -49.60 -26.95 -1.56
C GLU A 18 -48.45 -27.68 -2.25
N MET A 19 -48.71 -28.31 -3.40
CA MET A 19 -47.64 -28.97 -4.17
C MET A 19 -46.63 -27.97 -4.74
N ARG A 20 -47.06 -26.79 -5.19
CA ARG A 20 -46.13 -25.72 -5.64
C ARG A 20 -45.26 -25.18 -4.51
N CYS A 21 -45.84 -24.93 -3.33
CA CYS A 21 -45.06 -24.51 -2.17
C CYS A 21 -44.01 -25.56 -1.78
N ARG A 22 -44.36 -26.84 -1.73
CA ARG A 22 -43.40 -27.91 -1.37
C ARG A 22 -42.25 -28.02 -2.36
N TRP A 23 -42.49 -27.77 -3.65
CA TRP A 23 -41.44 -27.75 -4.67
C TRP A 23 -40.51 -26.54 -4.57
N GLU A 24 -41.03 -25.34 -4.28
CA GLU A 24 -40.19 -24.15 -4.08
C GLU A 24 -39.29 -24.30 -2.84
N TYR A 25 -39.80 -24.85 -1.75
CA TYR A 25 -38.98 -25.14 -0.57
C TYR A 25 -37.89 -26.19 -0.85
N LEU A 26 -38.19 -27.21 -1.65
CA LEU A 26 -37.20 -28.21 -2.08
C LEU A 26 -36.10 -27.58 -2.94
N ILE A 27 -36.45 -26.68 -3.87
CA ILE A 27 -35.47 -25.97 -4.71
C ILE A 27 -34.57 -25.07 -3.86
N VAL A 28 -35.14 -24.30 -2.94
CA VAL A 28 -34.37 -23.43 -2.02
C VAL A 28 -33.48 -24.26 -1.09
N ALA A 29 -33.97 -25.39 -0.57
CA ALA A 29 -33.18 -26.27 0.27
C ALA A 29 -32.00 -26.91 -0.49
N VAL A 30 -32.20 -27.34 -1.74
CA VAL A 30 -31.13 -27.91 -2.57
C VAL A 30 -30.09 -26.84 -2.94
N LEU A 31 -30.51 -25.61 -3.27
CA LEU A 31 -29.60 -24.50 -3.53
C LEU A 31 -28.81 -24.10 -2.27
N LEU A 32 -29.46 -24.07 -1.10
CA LEU A 32 -28.79 -23.79 0.16
C LEU A 32 -27.75 -24.86 0.51
N LEU A 33 -28.08 -26.15 0.32
CA LEU A 33 -27.15 -27.26 0.52
C LEU A 33 -25.96 -27.20 -0.46
N ALA A 34 -26.19 -26.81 -1.72
CA ALA A 34 -25.11 -26.62 -2.69
C ALA A 34 -24.15 -25.48 -2.29
N VAL A 35 -24.68 -24.34 -1.84
CA VAL A 35 -23.87 -23.22 -1.34
C VAL A 35 -23.08 -23.62 -0.08
N LEU A 36 -23.69 -24.36 0.83
CA LEU A 36 -23.00 -24.87 2.03
C LEU A 36 -21.89 -25.87 1.67
N ALA A 37 -22.09 -26.71 0.66
CA ALA A 37 -21.07 -27.64 0.17
C ALA A 37 -19.87 -26.91 -0.46
N GLU A 38 -20.10 -25.86 -1.26
CA GLU A 38 -19.03 -25.03 -1.83
C GLU A 38 -18.23 -24.28 -0.75
N MET A 39 -18.93 -23.75 0.26
CA MET A 39 -18.29 -23.10 1.41
C MET A 39 -17.39 -24.08 2.19
N SER A 40 -17.81 -25.34 2.33
CA SER A 40 -17.04 -26.41 2.98
C SER A 40 -15.77 -26.76 2.19
N GLN A 41 -15.88 -26.91 0.87
CA GLN A 41 -14.71 -27.18 0.00
C GLN A 41 -13.71 -26.02 0.02
N ALA A 42 -14.20 -24.77 0.00
CA ALA A 42 -13.35 -23.58 0.11
C ALA A 42 -12.62 -23.51 1.46
N ALA A 43 -13.28 -23.90 2.55
CA ALA A 43 -12.68 -23.96 3.88
C ALA A 43 -11.55 -25.02 3.97
N GLN A 44 -11.79 -26.21 3.43
CA GLN A 44 -10.80 -27.30 3.39
C GLN A 44 -9.58 -26.93 2.51
N ALA A 45 -9.81 -26.31 1.34
CA ALA A 45 -8.73 -25.83 0.47
C ALA A 45 -7.86 -24.76 1.15
N ASN A 46 -8.47 -23.86 1.92
CA ASN A 46 -7.76 -22.84 2.69
C ASN A 46 -6.94 -23.45 3.84
N GLN A 47 -7.47 -24.46 4.52
CA GLN A 47 -6.76 -25.19 5.58
C GLN A 47 -5.54 -25.95 5.03
N SER A 48 -5.68 -26.60 3.88
CA SER A 48 -4.58 -27.28 3.17
C SER A 48 -3.48 -26.30 2.73
N ARG A 49 -3.85 -25.13 2.17
CA ARG A 49 -2.89 -24.06 1.82
C ARG A 49 -2.17 -23.51 3.05
N ARG A 50 -2.84 -23.37 4.19
CA ARG A 50 -2.22 -22.96 5.47
C ARG A 50 -1.22 -24.01 5.98
N ARG A 51 -1.55 -25.30 5.89
CA ARG A 51 -0.64 -26.40 6.27
C ARG A 51 0.62 -26.41 5.40
N LEU A 52 0.49 -26.29 4.07
CA LEU A 52 1.63 -26.20 3.14
C LEU A 52 2.51 -24.98 3.43
N ARG A 53 1.91 -23.81 3.65
CA ARG A 53 2.64 -22.59 4.01
C ARG A 53 3.42 -22.75 5.31
N ASN A 54 2.83 -23.35 6.34
CA ASN A 54 3.49 -23.62 7.62
C ASN A 54 4.62 -24.65 7.47
N GLY A 55 4.42 -25.69 6.66
CA GLY A 55 5.47 -26.68 6.34
C GLY A 55 6.68 -26.06 5.65
N ASN A 56 6.44 -25.19 4.65
CA ASN A 56 7.51 -24.47 3.95
C ASN A 56 8.26 -23.51 4.89
N VAL A 57 7.55 -22.82 5.78
CA VAL A 57 8.17 -21.95 6.80
C VAL A 57 9.04 -22.75 7.77
N ARG A 58 8.63 -23.96 8.19
CA ARG A 58 9.43 -24.85 9.03
C ARG A 58 10.69 -25.35 8.31
N ARG A 59 10.58 -25.76 7.04
CA ARG A 59 11.76 -26.17 6.23
C ARG A 59 12.75 -25.02 6.02
N LEU A 60 12.27 -23.82 5.70
CA LEU A 60 13.11 -22.62 5.57
C LEU A 60 13.83 -22.26 6.89
N ALA A 61 13.15 -22.41 8.03
CA ALA A 61 13.77 -22.19 9.34
C ALA A 61 14.85 -23.24 9.64
N ALA A 62 14.61 -24.53 9.34
CA ALA A 62 15.59 -25.60 9.51
C ALA A 62 16.84 -25.40 8.64
N ASN A 63 16.66 -25.03 7.36
CA ASN A 63 17.76 -24.75 6.45
C ASN A 63 18.61 -23.56 6.91
N ARG A 64 17.96 -22.51 7.44
CA ARG A 64 18.66 -21.35 8.02
C ARG A 64 19.47 -21.72 9.26
N SER A 65 18.92 -22.57 10.14
CA SER A 65 19.64 -23.05 11.33
C SER A 65 20.88 -23.89 10.95
N GLN A 66 20.76 -24.77 9.96
CA GLN A 66 21.89 -25.55 9.44
C GLN A 66 22.97 -24.66 8.79
N ALA A 67 22.56 -23.64 8.02
CA ALA A 67 23.49 -22.69 7.42
C ALA A 67 24.28 -21.91 8.50
N VAL A 68 23.59 -21.43 9.55
CA VAL A 68 24.23 -20.73 10.67
C VAL A 68 25.20 -21.64 11.44
N ALA A 69 24.85 -22.92 11.61
CA ALA A 69 25.74 -23.91 12.22
C ALA A 69 27.01 -24.16 11.38
N LYS A 70 26.86 -24.29 10.05
CA LYS A 70 28.01 -24.42 9.12
C LYS A 70 28.91 -23.19 9.13
N THR A 71 28.35 -21.98 9.13
CA THR A 71 29.13 -20.74 9.23
C THR A 71 29.88 -20.64 10.57
N ARG A 72 29.25 -21.00 11.69
CA ARG A 72 29.92 -21.04 13.00
C ARG A 72 31.06 -22.06 13.06
N ALA A 73 30.90 -23.21 12.43
CA ALA A 73 31.96 -24.23 12.34
C ALA A 73 33.14 -23.76 11.47
N ALA A 74 32.87 -23.06 10.35
CA ALA A 74 33.90 -22.48 9.49
C ALA A 74 34.70 -21.37 10.21
N VAL A 75 34.02 -20.51 10.97
CA VAL A 75 34.67 -19.46 11.79
C VAL A 75 35.57 -20.08 12.86
N LYS A 76 35.13 -21.15 13.55
CA LYS A 76 35.95 -21.87 14.53
C LYS A 76 37.21 -22.49 13.91
N LYS A 77 37.12 -23.07 12.71
CA LYS A 77 38.27 -23.60 11.96
C LYS A 77 39.23 -22.49 11.49
N GLY A 78 38.72 -21.32 11.09
CA GLY A 78 39.56 -20.16 10.72
C GLY A 78 40.36 -19.61 11.92
N THR A 79 39.75 -19.56 13.10
CA THR A 79 40.45 -19.12 14.33
C THR A 79 41.50 -20.10 14.85
N SER A 80 41.40 -21.40 14.54
CA SER A 80 42.45 -22.37 14.91
C SER A 80 43.65 -22.32 13.96
N VAL A 81 43.45 -21.95 12.69
CA VAL A 81 44.53 -21.73 11.72
C VAL A 81 45.31 -20.45 12.05
N ALA A 82 44.62 -19.37 12.47
CA ALA A 82 45.28 -18.13 12.88
C ALA A 82 46.16 -18.29 14.14
N LYS A 83 45.78 -19.16 15.10
CA LYS A 83 46.60 -19.46 16.28
C LYS A 83 47.86 -20.30 15.97
N LYS A 84 47.86 -21.10 14.90
CA LYS A 84 49.03 -21.88 14.45
C LYS A 84 50.03 -21.03 13.64
N GLY A 85 49.61 -19.90 13.07
CA GLY A 85 50.49 -18.98 12.32
C GLY A 85 51.39 -18.08 13.18
N THR A 86 51.06 -17.88 14.46
CA THR A 86 51.83 -17.02 15.38
C THR A 86 52.93 -17.74 16.17
N SER A 87 53.15 -19.04 15.98
CA SER A 87 54.21 -19.80 16.67
C SER A 87 55.49 -20.02 15.85
N VAL A 88 55.61 -19.44 14.65
CA VAL A 88 56.79 -19.63 13.75
C VAL A 88 57.66 -18.37 13.60
N ALA A 89 57.22 -17.20 14.09
CA ALA A 89 58.00 -15.96 14.03
C ALA A 89 58.60 -15.56 15.38
N LYS A 90 59.47 -16.41 15.96
CA LYS A 90 60.41 -16.02 17.04
C LYS A 90 61.67 -16.89 16.99
N LYS A 91 62.60 -16.55 16.10
CA LYS A 91 64.04 -16.85 16.24
C LYS A 91 64.81 -15.75 15.51
N GLY A 92 65.57 -14.96 16.25
CA GLY A 92 66.43 -13.89 15.73
C GLY A 92 66.70 -12.78 16.74
N THR A 93 67.81 -12.92 17.49
CA THR A 93 68.77 -11.88 17.96
C THR A 93 68.21 -10.60 18.62
N SER A 94 68.23 -10.40 19.94
CA SER A 94 69.34 -10.14 20.89
C SER A 94 69.87 -8.69 20.92
N VAL A 95 69.80 -8.10 22.13
CA VAL A 95 70.73 -7.13 22.77
C VAL A 95 70.25 -5.68 22.99
N ALA A 96 70.21 -5.35 24.30
CA ALA A 96 70.38 -4.07 24.99
C ALA A 96 69.32 -2.95 24.88
N LYS A 97 68.62 -2.69 26.01
CA LYS A 97 68.94 -1.54 26.88
C LYS A 97 68.23 -1.64 28.25
N LYS A 98 68.98 -1.22 29.27
CA LYS A 98 68.68 -1.17 30.71
C LYS A 98 67.51 -0.24 31.05
N GLY A 99 66.75 -0.68 32.07
CA GLY A 99 66.42 0.12 33.26
C GLY A 99 65.37 1.21 33.12
N THR A 100 64.17 0.98 33.66
CA THR A 100 63.71 1.59 34.93
C THR A 100 62.27 1.18 35.20
N SER A 101 62.04 0.73 36.42
CA SER A 101 60.77 0.27 36.96
C SER A 101 60.01 1.41 37.61
N VAL A 102 58.78 1.70 37.18
CA VAL A 102 57.80 2.39 38.02
C VAL A 102 56.39 1.79 37.84
N ALA A 103 55.88 1.32 38.98
CA ALA A 103 54.52 1.02 39.43
C ALA A 103 53.34 1.01 38.44
N LYS A 104 52.65 -0.14 38.44
CA LYS A 104 51.26 -0.34 38.04
C LYS A 104 50.29 0.42 38.98
N LYS A 105 49.36 1.18 38.42
CA LYS A 105 48.02 1.39 39.00
C LYS A 105 46.98 1.05 37.92
N GLY A 106 46.38 -0.12 38.05
CA GLY A 106 45.23 -0.54 37.25
C GLY A 106 43.96 0.10 37.80
N THR A 107 43.18 0.72 36.92
CA THR A 107 41.77 1.00 37.14
C THR A 107 40.99 0.33 36.02
N SER A 108 40.35 -0.78 36.37
CA SER A 108 39.45 -1.56 35.53
C SER A 108 38.07 -0.91 35.50
N VAL A 109 37.76 -0.14 34.46
CA VAL A 109 36.37 0.28 34.21
C VAL A 109 35.64 -0.85 33.49
N ALA A 110 34.87 -1.62 34.27
CA ALA A 110 33.98 -2.66 33.79
C ALA A 110 32.85 -2.06 32.93
N ARG A 111 32.90 -2.28 31.61
CA ARG A 111 31.83 -1.91 30.69
C ARG A 111 30.70 -2.96 30.80
N LYS A 112 29.69 -2.67 31.62
CA LYS A 112 28.45 -3.47 31.72
C LYS A 112 27.76 -3.53 30.35
N SER A 113 27.68 -4.73 29.77
CA SER A 113 26.90 -5.03 28.57
C SER A 113 25.41 -5.13 28.91
N ALA A 114 24.60 -4.22 28.36
CA ALA A 114 23.14 -4.23 28.48
C ALA A 114 22.50 -5.42 27.73
N PRO A 115 21.36 -5.96 28.18
CA PRO A 115 20.77 -7.17 27.63
C PRO A 115 20.11 -6.93 26.26
N ARG A 116 20.34 -7.89 25.36
CA ARG A 116 19.85 -7.93 23.98
C ARG A 116 18.35 -8.23 23.98
N LYS A 117 17.49 -7.19 23.92
CA LYS A 117 16.04 -7.37 23.73
C LYS A 117 15.77 -8.10 22.42
N SER A 118 15.02 -9.20 22.53
CA SER A 118 14.52 -10.01 21.42
C SER A 118 13.53 -9.19 20.58
N ILE A 119 13.86 -8.96 19.31
CA ILE A 119 12.96 -8.31 18.35
C ILE A 119 11.90 -9.34 17.95
N ALA A 120 10.67 -9.13 18.42
CA ALA A 120 9.51 -9.91 18.02
C ALA A 120 9.33 -9.86 16.50
N LYS A 121 9.00 -11.01 15.93
CA LYS A 121 8.82 -11.26 14.50
C LYS A 121 7.61 -10.48 13.99
N ALA A 122 7.86 -9.36 13.32
CA ALA A 122 6.81 -8.52 12.74
C ALA A 122 5.97 -9.29 11.70
N THR A 123 4.67 -9.30 11.89
CA THR A 123 3.63 -9.72 10.94
C THR A 123 3.59 -8.72 9.77
N PRO A 124 3.18 -9.12 8.54
CA PRO A 124 3.07 -8.19 7.41
C PRO A 124 1.93 -7.20 7.70
N ALA A 125 2.28 -5.97 8.08
CA ALA A 125 1.31 -4.93 8.37
C ALA A 125 0.81 -4.29 7.06
N LYS A 126 -0.52 -4.11 6.99
CA LYS A 126 -1.29 -3.51 5.90
C LYS A 126 -0.82 -2.07 5.60
N ILE A 127 -0.44 -1.83 4.34
CA ILE A 127 0.11 -0.59 3.75
C ILE A 127 -0.98 0.51 3.63
N GLN A 128 -0.74 1.75 4.12
CA GLN A 128 -1.79 2.80 4.35
C GLN A 128 -1.27 4.30 4.16
N SER A 129 -1.98 5.24 3.45
CA SER A 129 -1.63 6.63 2.86
C SER A 129 -2.64 7.90 2.99
N LYS A 130 -2.26 9.17 3.47
CA LYS A 130 -2.87 10.34 4.34
C LYS A 130 -2.52 11.76 3.89
N ILE A 131 -3.05 12.75 4.64
CA ILE A 131 -2.27 13.89 5.16
C ILE A 131 -2.29 14.06 6.72
N VAL A 132 -1.19 13.80 7.44
CA VAL A 132 -0.95 14.11 8.87
C VAL A 132 -0.60 15.58 9.02
N GLY A 133 -1.24 16.30 9.96
CA GLY A 133 -0.91 17.69 10.31
C GLY A 133 -1.15 18.74 9.20
N GLY A 134 -1.96 18.40 8.19
CA GLY A 134 -2.45 19.37 7.21
C GLY A 134 -3.52 20.29 7.79
N THR A 135 -3.80 21.39 7.09
CA THR A 135 -4.87 22.34 7.42
C THR A 135 -6.09 22.05 6.55
N THR A 136 -7.28 22.34 7.07
CA THR A 136 -8.51 22.32 6.26
C THR A 136 -8.37 23.30 5.09
N THR A 137 -8.89 22.94 3.93
CA THR A 137 -8.85 23.75 2.71
C THR A 137 -10.11 23.51 1.89
N THR A 138 -10.34 24.31 0.86
CA THR A 138 -11.45 24.16 -0.09
C THR A 138 -10.97 23.56 -1.40
N ILE A 139 -11.88 22.93 -2.14
CA ILE A 139 -11.59 22.35 -3.46
C ILE A 139 -11.16 23.40 -4.49
N SER A 140 -11.58 24.66 -4.34
CA SER A 140 -11.13 25.78 -5.18
C SER A 140 -9.61 25.97 -5.19
N THR A 141 -8.89 25.51 -4.16
CA THR A 141 -7.42 25.54 -4.10
C THR A 141 -6.72 24.38 -4.79
N ALA A 142 -7.48 23.36 -5.22
CA ALA A 142 -7.00 22.17 -5.90
C ALA A 142 -8.08 21.61 -6.83
N PRO A 143 -8.54 22.39 -7.84
CA PRO A 143 -9.72 22.05 -8.66
C PRO A 143 -9.55 20.79 -9.53
N TYR A 144 -8.32 20.31 -9.65
CA TYR A 144 -7.94 19.06 -10.32
C TYR A 144 -8.08 17.81 -9.46
N LEU A 145 -8.29 17.96 -8.16
CA LEU A 145 -8.38 16.82 -7.24
C LEU A 145 -9.75 16.17 -7.35
N VAL A 146 -9.78 14.84 -7.44
CA VAL A 146 -11.03 14.07 -7.52
C VAL A 146 -11.08 12.95 -6.49
N GLN A 147 -12.29 12.56 -6.09
CA GLN A 147 -12.55 11.32 -5.36
C GLN A 147 -12.78 10.20 -6.38
N VAL A 148 -12.02 9.11 -6.25
CA VAL A 148 -12.22 7.86 -7.01
C VAL A 148 -12.85 6.86 -6.06
N ARG A 149 -14.15 6.59 -6.24
CA ARG A 149 -14.96 5.75 -5.34
C ARG A 149 -15.26 4.40 -5.95
N ARG A 150 -15.23 3.36 -5.11
CA ARG A 150 -15.62 1.98 -5.45
C ARG A 150 -16.35 1.36 -4.27
N GLY A 151 -17.68 1.27 -4.31
CA GLY A 151 -18.49 0.92 -3.14
C GLY A 151 -18.15 1.84 -1.96
N THR A 152 -17.73 1.27 -0.83
CA THR A 152 -17.27 2.03 0.34
C THR A 152 -15.80 2.47 0.25
N GLY A 153 -15.06 2.02 -0.76
CA GLY A 153 -13.65 2.37 -0.97
C GLY A 153 -13.46 3.79 -1.51
N LEU A 154 -12.43 4.46 -1.01
CA LEU A 154 -12.03 5.81 -1.41
C LEU A 154 -10.55 5.84 -1.79
N CYS A 155 -10.27 6.39 -2.96
CA CYS A 155 -8.97 6.90 -3.37
C CYS A 155 -9.12 8.35 -3.83
N GLY A 156 -8.00 9.08 -3.89
CA GLY A 156 -7.88 10.31 -4.64
C GLY A 156 -7.52 10.06 -6.11
N GLY A 157 -7.60 11.11 -6.91
CA GLY A 157 -7.11 11.14 -8.29
C GLY A 157 -6.81 12.57 -8.72
N SER A 158 -6.23 12.73 -9.91
CA SER A 158 -5.98 14.02 -10.53
C SER A 158 -6.61 14.06 -11.93
N LEU A 159 -7.41 15.08 -12.21
CA LEU A 159 -7.97 15.34 -13.53
C LEU A 159 -6.85 15.89 -14.44
N VAL A 160 -6.29 15.04 -15.32
CA VAL A 160 -5.19 15.40 -16.23
C VAL A 160 -5.68 15.87 -17.60
N SER A 161 -6.95 15.58 -17.91
CA SER A 161 -7.75 16.24 -18.94
C SER A 161 -9.22 16.19 -18.51
N THR A 162 -10.12 16.87 -19.21
CA THR A 162 -11.57 16.83 -18.90
C THR A 162 -12.18 15.43 -18.95
N LEU A 163 -11.54 14.46 -19.60
CA LEU A 163 -12.02 13.08 -19.72
C LEU A 163 -11.16 12.05 -18.97
N TRP A 164 -9.99 12.44 -18.47
CA TRP A 164 -8.99 11.50 -17.97
C TRP A 164 -8.56 11.83 -16.54
N VAL A 165 -8.66 10.82 -15.68
CA VAL A 165 -8.18 10.86 -14.30
C VAL A 165 -6.95 9.98 -14.17
N LEU A 166 -5.86 10.55 -13.61
CA LEU A 166 -4.69 9.82 -13.18
C LEU A 166 -4.82 9.46 -11.68
N CYS A 167 -4.67 8.19 -11.34
CA CYS A 167 -4.82 7.64 -9.99
C CYS A 167 -3.69 6.63 -9.69
N ALA A 168 -3.71 5.97 -8.53
CA ALA A 168 -2.79 4.89 -8.19
C ALA A 168 -3.26 3.56 -8.80
N GLY A 169 -2.31 2.70 -9.15
CA GLY A 169 -2.58 1.37 -9.70
C GLY A 169 -3.29 0.47 -8.69
N HIS A 170 -2.92 0.55 -7.41
CA HIS A 170 -3.51 -0.28 -6.35
C HIS A 170 -4.98 0.07 -6.05
N CYS A 171 -5.45 1.26 -6.46
CA CYS A 171 -6.86 1.63 -6.35
C CYS A 171 -7.72 0.91 -7.41
N VAL A 172 -7.14 0.63 -8.58
CA VAL A 172 -7.86 0.21 -9.79
C VAL A 172 -7.64 -1.26 -10.15
N LYS A 173 -6.44 -1.80 -9.91
CA LYS A 173 -6.09 -3.16 -10.34
C LYS A 173 -7.03 -4.22 -9.76
N GLY A 174 -7.57 -5.06 -10.64
CA GLY A 174 -8.46 -6.17 -10.26
C GLY A 174 -9.94 -5.82 -10.23
N TYR A 175 -10.31 -4.60 -10.63
CA TYR A 175 -11.70 -4.13 -10.71
C TYR A 175 -12.05 -3.69 -12.14
N SER A 176 -13.32 -3.82 -12.52
CA SER A 176 -13.84 -3.35 -13.81
C SER A 176 -14.12 -1.85 -13.76
N ALA A 177 -14.08 -1.18 -14.93
CA ALA A 177 -14.37 0.24 -15.07
C ALA A 177 -15.74 0.63 -14.47
N SER A 178 -16.78 -0.17 -14.72
CA SER A 178 -18.14 0.03 -14.24
C SER A 178 -18.30 0.09 -12.72
N GLN A 179 -17.30 -0.37 -11.95
CA GLN A 179 -17.34 -0.32 -10.48
C GLN A 179 -16.89 1.04 -9.92
N PHE A 180 -16.41 1.95 -10.76
CA PHE A 180 -15.86 3.24 -10.33
C PHE A 180 -16.81 4.40 -10.61
N LEU A 181 -16.91 5.27 -9.61
CA LEU A 181 -17.48 6.60 -9.72
C LEU A 181 -16.38 7.63 -9.42
N VAL A 182 -16.26 8.64 -10.27
CA VAL A 182 -15.37 9.77 -10.06
C VAL A 182 -16.18 10.98 -9.67
N ARG A 183 -15.79 11.65 -8.58
CA ARG A 183 -16.40 12.91 -8.16
C ARG A 183 -15.38 14.04 -8.14
N ALA A 184 -15.73 15.18 -8.72
CA ALA A 184 -14.91 16.39 -8.75
C ALA A 184 -15.68 17.61 -8.22
N GLY A 185 -14.98 18.71 -7.93
CA GLY A 185 -15.61 19.96 -7.51
C GLY A 185 -16.15 19.98 -6.08
N THR A 186 -15.80 18.98 -5.27
CA THR A 186 -16.30 18.82 -3.90
C THR A 186 -15.26 19.15 -2.84
N THR A 187 -15.63 19.88 -1.78
CA THR A 187 -14.78 20.07 -0.60
C THR A 187 -14.99 18.97 0.44
N THR A 188 -16.17 18.36 0.49
CA THR A 188 -16.57 17.41 1.54
C THR A 188 -16.48 15.95 1.10
N LEU A 189 -16.34 15.04 2.06
CA LEU A 189 -16.18 13.61 1.76
C LEU A 189 -17.49 12.96 1.26
N ASP A 190 -18.65 13.42 1.74
CA ASP A 190 -19.96 12.98 1.26
C ASP A 190 -20.20 13.42 -0.19
N GLY A 191 -19.58 14.53 -0.59
CA GLY A 191 -19.53 15.10 -1.92
C GLY A 191 -20.88 15.56 -2.46
N SER A 192 -21.69 16.10 -1.55
CA SER A 192 -22.99 16.73 -1.82
C SER A 192 -22.88 17.96 -2.74
N ASP A 193 -21.68 18.55 -2.87
CA ASP A 193 -21.35 19.74 -3.66
C ASP A 193 -20.63 19.43 -4.99
N GLY A 194 -20.43 18.15 -5.35
CA GLY A 194 -19.59 17.75 -6.48
C GLY A 194 -20.33 17.18 -7.69
N VAL A 195 -19.64 17.18 -8.84
CA VAL A 195 -20.10 16.52 -10.08
C VAL A 195 -19.60 15.07 -10.11
N VAL A 196 -20.48 14.14 -10.47
CA VAL A 196 -20.17 12.70 -10.56
C VAL A 196 -20.17 12.23 -12.01
N ARG A 197 -19.20 11.38 -12.35
CA ARG A 197 -19.07 10.68 -13.64
C ARG A 197 -18.81 9.19 -13.43
N THR A 198 -19.31 8.38 -14.34
CA THR A 198 -18.97 6.95 -14.40
C THR A 198 -17.68 6.77 -15.18
N VAL A 199 -17.06 5.59 -15.04
CA VAL A 199 -15.81 5.24 -15.73
C VAL A 199 -16.11 4.19 -16.78
N VAL A 200 -15.69 4.46 -18.02
CA VAL A 200 -15.91 3.58 -19.19
C VAL A 200 -14.67 2.74 -19.53
N PHE A 201 -13.49 3.20 -19.11
CA PHE A 201 -12.24 2.48 -19.37
C PHE A 201 -11.23 2.71 -18.24
N THR A 202 -10.41 1.71 -17.97
CA THR A 202 -9.31 1.79 -17.01
C THR A 202 -8.05 1.16 -17.57
N ALA A 203 -6.90 1.80 -17.35
CA ALA A 203 -5.59 1.22 -17.63
C ALA A 203 -4.71 1.25 -16.39
N VAL A 204 -3.92 0.20 -16.19
CA VAL A 204 -2.96 0.10 -15.09
C VAL A 204 -1.55 0.09 -15.67
N ALA A 205 -0.62 0.81 -15.04
CA ALA A 205 0.74 0.90 -15.55
C ALA A 205 1.44 -0.47 -15.63
N PRO A 206 2.23 -0.73 -16.69
CA PRO A 206 2.65 -2.09 -17.07
C PRO A 206 3.55 -2.78 -16.04
N ARG A 207 4.29 -2.02 -15.22
CA ARG A 207 5.19 -2.59 -14.20
C ARG A 207 4.61 -2.59 -12.78
N PHE A 208 3.30 -2.32 -12.66
CA PHE A 208 2.62 -2.32 -11.38
C PHE A 208 2.24 -3.73 -10.90
N THR A 209 2.69 -4.05 -9.70
CA THR A 209 2.20 -5.18 -8.91
C THR A 209 1.96 -4.73 -7.47
N SER A 210 0.92 -5.28 -6.83
CA SER A 210 0.57 -4.95 -5.44
C SER A 210 1.67 -5.33 -4.43
N THR A 211 2.64 -6.16 -4.84
CA THR A 211 3.79 -6.53 -4.02
C THR A 211 4.93 -5.52 -4.15
N LYS A 212 5.23 -5.05 -5.36
CA LYS A 212 6.38 -4.17 -5.61
C LYS A 212 6.02 -2.68 -5.57
N MET A 213 4.75 -2.35 -5.74
CA MET A 213 4.23 -0.97 -5.84
C MET A 213 4.96 -0.10 -6.88
N ASN A 214 5.69 -0.72 -7.81
CA ASN A 214 6.48 -0.01 -8.81
C ASN A 214 5.57 0.52 -9.92
N MET A 215 5.78 1.77 -10.36
CA MET A 215 4.84 2.45 -11.27
C MET A 215 3.40 2.33 -10.78
N ASP A 216 3.15 2.55 -9.49
CA ASP A 216 1.80 2.52 -8.92
C ASP A 216 0.96 3.69 -9.45
N ALA A 217 0.40 3.47 -10.64
CA ALA A 217 -0.36 4.43 -11.42
C ALA A 217 -1.44 3.71 -12.25
N SER A 218 -2.55 4.40 -12.45
CA SER A 218 -3.67 3.99 -13.30
C SER A 218 -4.28 5.21 -13.98
N LEU A 219 -4.97 4.97 -15.09
CA LEU A 219 -5.82 5.93 -15.79
C LEU A 219 -7.27 5.44 -15.74
N LEU A 220 -8.20 6.38 -15.56
CA LEU A 220 -9.63 6.16 -15.67
C LEU A 220 -10.19 7.13 -16.71
N LYS A 221 -10.84 6.60 -17.76
CA LYS A 221 -11.57 7.39 -18.76
C LYS A 221 -13.01 7.56 -18.30
N LEU A 222 -13.45 8.80 -18.23
CA LEU A 222 -14.81 9.15 -17.85
C LEU A 222 -15.77 8.92 -19.01
N ASN A 223 -17.05 8.66 -18.71
CA ASN A 223 -18.10 8.56 -19.73
C ASN A 223 -18.36 9.90 -20.44
N GLU A 224 -18.18 11.01 -19.72
CA GLU A 224 -18.41 12.37 -20.19
C GLU A 224 -17.37 13.32 -19.60
N THR A 225 -17.24 14.51 -20.21
CA THR A 225 -16.35 15.55 -19.69
C THR A 225 -16.74 15.94 -18.25
N MET A 226 -15.72 16.10 -17.42
CA MET A 226 -15.83 16.58 -16.04
C MET A 226 -15.61 18.09 -16.03
N THR A 227 -16.70 18.84 -15.99
CA THR A 227 -16.73 20.31 -15.98
C THR A 227 -17.73 20.79 -14.92
N GLY A 228 -17.56 22.02 -14.44
CA GLY A 228 -18.43 22.63 -13.45
C GLY A 228 -17.67 23.54 -12.49
N THR A 229 -18.35 23.98 -11.44
CA THR A 229 -17.79 24.89 -10.42
C THR A 229 -16.61 24.25 -9.71
N ASN A 230 -15.49 24.98 -9.60
CA ASN A 230 -14.25 24.53 -8.97
C ASN A 230 -13.67 23.21 -9.54
N ILE A 231 -13.91 22.93 -10.82
CA ILE A 231 -13.35 21.79 -11.54
C ILE A 231 -12.35 22.31 -12.57
N GLY A 232 -11.14 21.76 -12.58
CA GLY A 232 -10.07 22.15 -13.50
C GLY A 232 -9.07 21.03 -13.72
N THR A 233 -8.24 21.15 -14.74
CA THR A 233 -7.21 20.13 -15.04
C THR A 233 -5.84 20.51 -14.47
N ILE A 234 -4.94 19.54 -14.39
CA ILE A 234 -3.54 19.78 -14.00
C ILE A 234 -2.57 19.17 -15.01
N SER A 235 -1.50 19.90 -15.34
CA SER A 235 -0.48 19.44 -16.27
C SER A 235 0.44 18.38 -15.64
N MET A 236 0.67 17.27 -16.34
CA MET A 236 1.64 16.25 -15.93
C MET A 236 3.08 16.76 -16.06
N GLY A 237 3.81 16.78 -14.94
CA GLY A 237 5.19 17.22 -14.89
C GLY A 237 6.16 16.33 -15.68
N SER A 238 7.21 16.95 -16.21
CA SER A 238 8.30 16.28 -16.94
C SER A 238 9.55 16.04 -16.08
N PHE A 239 9.55 16.49 -14.82
CA PHE A 239 10.69 16.36 -13.91
C PHE A 239 10.31 15.71 -12.58
N ILE A 240 11.31 15.10 -11.93
CA ILE A 240 11.21 14.64 -10.54
C ILE A 240 11.63 15.80 -9.64
N PRO A 241 10.88 16.14 -8.58
CA PRO A 241 11.27 17.23 -7.69
C PRO A 241 12.62 16.93 -7.00
N ARG A 242 13.47 17.95 -6.89
CA ARG A 242 14.78 17.84 -6.24
C ARG A 242 14.62 17.67 -4.73
N ALA A 243 15.51 16.90 -4.11
CA ALA A 243 15.56 16.79 -2.65
C ALA A 243 15.70 18.18 -1.99
N GLY A 244 15.02 18.38 -0.87
CA GLY A 244 14.90 19.68 -0.20
C GLY A 244 13.79 20.57 -0.75
N SER A 245 13.24 20.29 -1.94
CA SER A 245 12.12 21.06 -2.47
C SER A 245 10.84 20.81 -1.65
N LYS A 246 10.05 21.86 -1.44
CA LYS A 246 8.69 21.74 -0.91
C LYS A 246 7.72 21.37 -2.03
N VAL A 247 6.81 20.45 -1.74
CA VAL A 247 5.69 20.06 -2.59
C VAL A 247 4.40 20.03 -1.76
N ARG A 248 3.26 20.24 -2.42
CA ARG A 248 1.94 20.24 -1.80
C ARG A 248 1.26 18.90 -2.03
N ILE A 249 0.60 18.39 -1.00
CA ILE A 249 -0.32 17.25 -1.08
C ILE A 249 -1.70 17.70 -0.58
N ALA A 250 -2.77 17.17 -1.17
CA ALA A 250 -4.15 17.44 -0.75
C ALA A 250 -5.02 16.16 -0.86
N GLY A 251 -6.02 16.02 0.01
CA GLY A 251 -6.98 14.91 -0.02
C GLY A 251 -7.88 14.77 1.21
N TRP A 252 -8.74 13.74 1.20
CA TRP A 252 -9.80 13.46 2.19
C TRP A 252 -9.50 12.25 3.09
N GLY A 253 -8.26 11.77 3.10
CA GLY A 253 -7.83 10.64 3.92
C GLY A 253 -7.94 10.87 5.43
N LEU A 254 -7.44 9.90 6.20
CA LEU A 254 -7.49 9.87 7.66
C LEU A 254 -6.82 11.11 8.27
N THR A 255 -7.16 11.44 9.51
CA THR A 255 -6.56 12.59 10.23
C THR A 255 -5.57 12.18 11.33
N SER A 256 -5.47 10.89 11.65
CA SER A 256 -4.47 10.23 12.52
C SER A 256 -4.25 8.77 12.06
N GLU A 257 -3.12 8.14 12.46
CA GLU A 257 -2.95 6.69 12.26
C GLU A 257 -4.06 5.94 13.00
N GLY A 258 -4.87 5.15 12.29
CA GLY A 258 -6.05 4.49 12.88
C GLY A 258 -7.21 5.43 13.23
N GLY A 259 -7.17 6.70 12.81
CA GLY A 259 -8.22 7.69 13.07
C GLY A 259 -9.42 7.61 12.13
N SER A 260 -10.27 8.63 12.19
CA SER A 260 -11.38 8.84 11.26
C SER A 260 -10.96 9.66 10.03
N THR A 261 -11.65 9.44 8.92
CA THR A 261 -11.53 10.27 7.70
C THR A 261 -11.91 11.70 8.02
N SER A 262 -11.21 12.66 7.40
CA SER A 262 -11.67 14.04 7.49
C SER A 262 -12.94 14.19 6.67
N ARG A 263 -13.98 14.81 7.23
CA ARG A 263 -15.18 15.18 6.47
C ARG A 263 -14.89 16.28 5.44
N THR A 264 -13.76 16.96 5.56
CA THR A 264 -13.39 18.13 4.76
C THR A 264 -12.00 17.95 4.17
N LEU A 265 -11.81 18.44 2.94
CA LEU A 265 -10.52 18.41 2.27
C LEU A 265 -9.42 19.05 3.12
N ARG A 266 -8.24 18.41 3.14
CA ARG A 266 -7.05 18.92 3.83
C ARG A 266 -5.89 19.03 2.87
N ALA A 267 -4.96 19.91 3.18
CA ALA A 267 -3.69 20.00 2.46
C ALA A 267 -2.52 20.28 3.39
N THR A 268 -1.32 19.89 2.95
CA THR A 268 -0.07 20.27 3.61
C THR A 268 1.06 20.42 2.61
N GLN A 269 2.14 21.03 3.06
CA GLN A 269 3.44 20.96 2.41
C GLN A 269 4.31 19.89 3.06
N ILE A 270 5.05 19.17 2.21
CA ILE A 270 6.07 18.20 2.60
C ILE A 270 7.36 18.50 1.83
N THR A 271 8.48 18.01 2.34
CA THR A 271 9.81 18.22 1.76
C THR A 271 10.32 16.94 1.12
N VAL A 272 10.83 17.03 -0.10
CA VAL A 272 11.37 15.89 -0.83
C VAL A 272 12.66 15.40 -0.19
N VAL A 273 12.74 14.08 -0.01
CA VAL A 273 13.87 13.39 0.61
C VAL A 273 14.84 12.91 -0.47
N ARG A 274 16.14 12.93 -0.18
CA ARG A 274 17.16 12.34 -1.06
C ARG A 274 16.88 10.86 -1.29
N GLN A 275 16.87 10.42 -2.55
CA GLN A 275 16.54 9.04 -2.93
C GLN A 275 17.38 7.99 -2.17
N ARG A 276 18.67 8.25 -1.97
CA ARG A 276 19.57 7.35 -1.22
C ARG A 276 19.14 7.15 0.23
N VAL A 277 18.66 8.22 0.88
CA VAL A 277 18.17 8.19 2.26
C VAL A 277 16.89 7.37 2.32
N CYS A 278 15.95 7.63 1.41
CA CYS A 278 14.71 6.85 1.35
C CYS A 278 14.96 5.36 1.10
N LYS A 279 15.90 5.01 0.19
CA LYS A 279 16.31 3.62 -0.04
C LYS A 279 16.88 2.96 1.22
N GLN A 280 17.71 3.68 1.96
CA GLN A 280 18.31 3.17 3.20
C GLN A 280 17.25 2.95 4.28
N GLU A 281 16.35 3.90 4.45
CA GLU A 281 15.25 3.82 5.42
C GLU A 281 14.29 2.66 5.12
N TYR A 282 14.00 2.39 3.84
CA TYR A 282 13.13 1.29 3.43
C TYR A 282 13.85 -0.04 3.19
N SER A 283 15.17 -0.16 3.41
CA SER A 283 15.98 -1.27 2.90
C SER A 283 15.55 -2.67 3.37
N SER A 284 14.88 -2.76 4.52
CA SER A 284 14.36 -4.02 5.09
C SER A 284 12.89 -4.28 4.77
N LEU A 285 12.18 -3.33 4.16
CA LEU A 285 10.73 -3.36 3.98
C LEU A 285 10.30 -3.32 2.51
N ALA A 286 10.93 -2.49 1.68
CA ALA A 286 10.53 -2.27 0.29
C ALA A 286 11.70 -1.85 -0.59
N SER A 287 11.59 -2.14 -1.89
CA SER A 287 12.56 -1.66 -2.87
C SER A 287 12.10 -0.33 -3.48
N ILE A 288 12.81 0.75 -3.17
CA ILE A 288 12.53 2.07 -3.74
C ILE A 288 13.19 2.19 -5.13
N THR A 289 12.37 2.30 -6.18
CA THR A 289 12.83 2.27 -7.58
C THR A 289 13.06 3.68 -8.15
N LYS A 290 13.52 3.76 -9.41
CA LYS A 290 13.65 5.04 -10.15
C LYS A 290 12.31 5.68 -10.55
N TYR A 291 11.20 4.95 -10.40
CA TYR A 291 9.84 5.41 -10.68
C TYR A 291 9.17 6.04 -9.45
N MET A 292 9.90 6.14 -8.34
CA MET A 292 9.40 6.63 -7.07
C MET A 292 10.27 7.80 -6.61
N PHE A 293 9.67 8.72 -5.87
CA PHE A 293 10.38 9.66 -5.01
C PHE A 293 9.75 9.65 -3.62
N CYS A 294 10.47 10.16 -2.63
CA CYS A 294 10.00 10.18 -1.26
C CYS A 294 9.94 11.60 -0.73
N ALA A 295 8.99 11.86 0.15
CA ALA A 295 8.86 13.16 0.80
C ALA A 295 8.31 12.98 2.20
N ARG A 296 8.67 13.89 3.10
CA ARG A 296 8.17 13.93 4.49
C ARG A 296 7.95 15.36 4.92
N GLY A 297 6.98 15.60 5.79
CA GLY A 297 6.90 16.82 6.57
C GLY A 297 7.34 16.59 8.01
N ARG A 298 7.58 17.67 8.75
CA ARG A 298 7.87 17.62 10.18
C ARG A 298 6.59 17.25 10.92
N ASN A 299 6.45 15.99 11.34
CA ASN A 299 5.22 15.39 11.87
C ASN A 299 4.03 15.45 10.88
N LYS A 300 4.29 15.48 9.56
CA LYS A 300 3.28 15.56 8.50
C LYS A 300 3.59 14.56 7.38
N ASP A 301 2.61 13.81 6.88
CA ASP A 301 2.83 12.75 5.87
C ASP A 301 1.52 12.15 5.32
N SER A 302 1.60 11.14 4.43
CA SER A 302 0.52 10.18 4.13
C SER A 302 0.24 9.04 5.20
N CYS A 303 -0.70 8.05 5.15
CA CYS A 303 -1.97 7.65 5.99
C CYS A 303 -3.49 7.43 5.49
N SER A 304 -4.00 6.23 5.18
CA SER A 304 -5.28 5.88 4.47
C SER A 304 -6.26 6.94 3.86
N GLY A 305 -6.64 6.76 2.57
CA GLY A 305 -7.73 7.47 1.88
C GLY A 305 -7.28 8.53 0.87
N ASP A 306 -5.99 8.89 0.87
CA ASP A 306 -5.38 9.79 -0.11
C ASP A 306 -4.62 9.07 -1.23
N SER A 307 -4.57 7.74 -1.19
CA SER A 307 -4.03 6.92 -2.28
C SER A 307 -4.52 7.37 -3.63
N GLY A 308 -3.63 7.54 -4.59
CA GLY A 308 -3.97 8.06 -5.92
C GLY A 308 -4.10 9.58 -6.01
N GLY A 309 -4.10 10.28 -4.87
CA GLY A 309 -4.16 11.74 -4.80
C GLY A 309 -2.91 12.43 -5.36
N ALA A 310 -3.01 13.76 -5.48
CA ALA A 310 -2.06 14.59 -6.19
C ALA A 310 -0.90 15.09 -5.31
N VAL A 311 0.34 14.97 -5.80
CA VAL A 311 1.50 15.73 -5.30
C VAL A 311 1.86 16.80 -6.31
N THR A 312 1.84 18.07 -5.90
CA THR A 312 1.90 19.21 -6.82
C THR A 312 2.92 20.26 -6.42
N ARG A 313 3.32 21.07 -7.41
CA ARG A 313 4.04 22.32 -7.22
C ARG A 313 3.53 23.34 -8.24
N GLY A 314 2.83 24.37 -7.77
CA GLY A 314 2.08 25.25 -8.66
C GLY A 314 1.04 24.47 -9.46
N SER A 315 0.95 24.74 -10.76
CA SER A 315 0.04 24.07 -11.71
C SER A 315 0.58 22.74 -12.25
N THR A 316 1.63 22.16 -11.65
CA THR A 316 2.26 20.93 -12.15
C THR A 316 2.05 19.75 -11.20
N LEU A 317 1.58 18.64 -11.75
CA LEU A 317 1.47 17.35 -11.07
C LEU A 317 2.82 16.61 -11.12
N LEU A 318 3.42 16.38 -9.96
CA LEU A 318 4.74 15.78 -9.82
C LEU A 318 4.70 14.33 -9.34
N GLY A 319 3.65 13.96 -8.60
CA GLY A 319 3.53 12.64 -8.03
C GLY A 319 2.12 12.19 -7.77
N ILE A 320 1.99 10.87 -7.58
CA ILE A 320 0.77 10.18 -7.16
C ILE A 320 1.05 9.59 -5.78
N VAL A 321 0.17 9.83 -4.81
CA VAL A 321 0.25 9.23 -3.47
C VAL A 321 0.14 7.71 -3.59
N SER A 322 1.18 6.98 -3.14
CA SER A 322 1.27 5.53 -3.32
C SER A 322 1.26 4.78 -1.99
N PHE A 323 2.34 4.82 -1.22
CA PHE A 323 2.44 4.07 0.05
C PHE A 323 3.34 4.74 1.08
N GLY A 324 3.27 4.25 2.31
CA GLY A 324 4.16 4.62 3.41
C GLY A 324 4.16 3.52 4.48
N TYR A 325 5.16 3.53 5.36
CA TYR A 325 5.17 2.67 6.55
C TYR A 325 4.63 3.44 7.77
N GLY A 326 3.35 3.20 8.08
CA GLY A 326 2.60 4.00 9.04
C GLY A 326 2.38 5.43 8.54
N CYS A 327 1.91 6.31 9.43
CA CYS A 327 1.56 7.68 9.06
C CYS A 327 2.50 8.66 9.74
N ALA A 328 3.41 9.30 8.99
CA ALA A 328 4.44 10.18 9.53
C ALA A 328 5.36 9.51 10.57
N ARG A 329 5.63 8.20 10.42
CA ARG A 329 6.58 7.52 11.30
C ARG A 329 7.98 8.06 11.05
N SER A 330 8.68 8.38 12.14
CA SER A 330 10.08 8.81 12.06
C SER A 330 10.91 7.75 11.34
N GLY A 331 11.73 8.18 10.38
CA GLY A 331 12.58 7.31 9.57
C GLY A 331 11.88 6.64 8.39
N TYR A 332 10.59 6.86 8.12
CA TYR A 332 9.92 6.30 6.93
C TYR A 332 9.11 7.37 6.20
N PRO A 333 9.68 8.06 5.20
CA PRO A 333 8.95 9.06 4.42
C PRO A 333 7.86 8.41 3.57
N GLY A 334 6.80 9.15 3.26
CA GLY A 334 5.84 8.75 2.24
C GLY A 334 6.53 8.54 0.88
N VAL A 335 6.05 7.55 0.13
CA VAL A 335 6.53 7.16 -1.18
C VAL A 335 5.46 7.48 -2.23
N TYR A 336 5.90 8.12 -3.29
CA TYR A 336 5.05 8.67 -4.35
C TYR A 336 5.53 8.17 -5.71
N THR A 337 4.61 7.79 -6.60
CA THR A 337 4.95 7.49 -7.99
C THR A 337 5.35 8.79 -8.69
N ALA A 338 6.52 8.81 -9.33
CA ALA A 338 7.02 9.97 -10.06
C ALA A 338 6.30 10.13 -11.41
N VAL A 339 5.49 11.18 -11.59
CA VAL A 339 4.70 11.40 -12.81
C VAL A 339 5.58 11.51 -14.05
N ALA A 340 6.72 12.21 -13.93
CA ALA A 340 7.71 12.31 -15.00
C ALA A 340 8.20 10.95 -15.55
N ARG A 341 8.12 9.88 -14.75
CA ARG A 341 8.55 8.53 -15.14
C ARG A 341 7.45 7.67 -15.73
N ILE A 342 6.19 8.09 -15.61
CA ILE A 342 5.03 7.38 -16.16
C ILE A 342 4.30 8.18 -17.25
N ARG A 343 4.66 9.45 -17.47
CA ARG A 343 3.97 10.35 -18.44
C ARG A 343 3.89 9.80 -19.85
N THR A 344 4.94 9.15 -20.35
CA THR A 344 4.95 8.58 -21.71
C THR A 344 3.92 7.47 -21.85
N TRP A 345 3.85 6.58 -20.85
CA TRP A 345 2.82 5.56 -20.80
C TRP A 345 1.42 6.18 -20.70
N ALA A 346 1.23 7.15 -19.80
CA ALA A 346 -0.06 7.79 -19.61
C ALA A 346 -0.55 8.47 -20.90
N ASN A 347 0.31 9.26 -21.56
CA ASN A 347 0.00 9.91 -22.83
C ASN A 347 -0.37 8.90 -23.92
N SER A 348 0.38 7.80 -24.04
CA SER A 348 0.10 6.76 -25.03
C SER A 348 -1.26 6.08 -24.79
N ILE A 349 -1.67 5.87 -23.54
CA ILE A 349 -3.01 5.34 -23.25
C ILE A 349 -4.07 6.35 -23.65
N MET A 350 -3.91 7.63 -23.28
CA MET A 350 -4.88 8.69 -23.57
C MET A 350 -5.02 9.00 -25.06
N SER A 351 -3.96 8.82 -25.86
CA SER A 351 -4.02 9.04 -27.32
C SER A 351 -4.69 7.90 -28.07
N ASN A 352 -4.67 6.69 -27.50
CA ASN A 352 -5.08 5.46 -28.18
C ASN A 352 -6.47 4.96 -27.75
N ASN A 353 -7.17 5.70 -26.88
CA ASN A 353 -8.47 5.31 -26.33
C ASN A 353 -9.41 6.50 -26.25
#